data_AF-A0A1T2X5F4-F1
#
_entry.id   AF-A0A1T2X5F4-F1
#
_cell.length_a   1.000
_cell.length_b   1.000
_cell.length_c   1.000
_cell.angle_alpha   90.00
_cell.angle_beta   90.00
_cell.angle_gamma   90.00
#
_symmetry.space_group_name_H-M   'P 1'
#
loop_
_entity.id
_entity.type
_entity.pdbx_description
1 polymer ?
#
loop_
_entity_poly.entity_id
_entity_poly.type
_entity_poly.pdbx_seq_one_letter_code
_entity_poly.pdbx_strand_id
1 'polypeptide(L)'
;MMKIAYIELLDNNQAIAFYEWGRPNEEYFATKDYKIGWSFSSLKENFTNYTDILYGIIVDSQIETILITKEGEQYPANIVEYDHGKRFWFLITDGIELLDSTVTARSHQGQIIEQIPR
;
A
#
# COMPACT_ATOMS: atom_id res chain seq x y z
N MET A 1 -12.66 -11.74 -16.06
CA MET A 1 -13.09 -12.43 -14.82
C MET A 1 -12.73 -11.54 -13.66
N MET A 2 -13.70 -11.21 -12.82
CA MET A 2 -13.60 -10.19 -11.77
C MET A 2 -12.68 -10.66 -10.64
N LYS A 3 -11.81 -9.77 -10.17
CA LYS A 3 -10.94 -9.98 -9.01
C LYS A 3 -11.32 -8.98 -7.94
N ILE A 4 -11.41 -9.48 -6.73
CA ILE A 4 -11.83 -8.71 -5.57
C ILE A 4 -10.67 -8.83 -4.59
N ALA A 5 -9.88 -7.77 -4.44
CA ALA A 5 -9.16 -7.57 -3.20
C ALA A 5 -10.23 -7.23 -2.16
N TYR A 6 -10.47 -8.15 -1.22
CA TYR A 6 -11.43 -7.89 -0.15
C TYR A 6 -10.64 -7.40 1.05
N ILE A 7 -10.96 -6.18 1.46
CA ILE A 7 -10.46 -5.63 2.72
C ILE A 7 -11.60 -5.83 3.71
N GLU A 8 -11.35 -6.63 4.75
CA GLU A 8 -12.30 -6.84 5.83
C GLU A 8 -11.76 -6.24 7.11
N LEU A 9 -12.69 -5.80 7.94
CA LEU A 9 -12.40 -5.29 9.26
C LEU A 9 -12.73 -6.37 10.26
N LEU A 10 -11.72 -6.72 11.03
CA LEU A 10 -11.83 -7.69 12.10
C LEU A 10 -11.72 -6.95 13.44
N ASP A 11 -12.22 -7.59 14.48
CA ASP A 11 -12.08 -7.14 15.86
C ASP A 11 -12.52 -5.68 16.11
N ASN A 12 -13.79 -5.36 15.87
CA ASN A 12 -14.36 -4.02 16.09
C ASN A 12 -13.57 -2.87 15.41
N ASN A 13 -13.14 -3.08 14.16
CA ASN A 13 -12.35 -2.13 13.37
C ASN A 13 -10.92 -1.88 13.91
N GLN A 14 -10.39 -2.78 14.75
CA GLN A 14 -9.02 -2.71 15.25
C GLN A 14 -8.03 -3.49 14.37
N ALA A 15 -8.52 -4.33 13.45
CA ALA A 15 -7.69 -5.07 12.52
C ALA A 15 -8.18 -4.89 11.08
N ILE A 16 -7.22 -4.80 10.16
CA ILE A 16 -7.47 -4.79 8.72
C ILE A 16 -6.94 -6.11 8.16
N ALA A 17 -7.83 -6.89 7.56
CA ALA A 17 -7.49 -8.10 6.83
C ALA A 17 -7.50 -7.83 5.33
N PHE A 18 -6.49 -8.34 4.63
CA PHE A 18 -6.39 -8.28 3.18
C PHE A 18 -6.55 -9.70 2.64
N TYR A 19 -7.57 -9.93 1.81
CA TYR A 19 -7.77 -11.20 1.13
C TYR A 19 -7.51 -11.05 -0.36
N GLU A 20 -6.68 -11.94 -0.88
CA GLU A 20 -6.50 -12.14 -2.31
C GLU A 20 -7.10 -13.50 -2.69
N TRP A 21 -8.03 -13.51 -3.64
CA TRP A 21 -8.62 -14.74 -4.17
C TRP A 21 -8.43 -14.82 -5.69
N GLY A 22 -7.66 -15.83 -6.15
CA GLY A 22 -7.26 -15.98 -7.55
C GLY A 22 -6.33 -17.18 -7.80
N ARG A 23 -5.95 -17.40 -9.06
CA ARG A 23 -4.97 -18.46 -9.41
C ARG A 23 -3.56 -18.03 -9.01
N PRO A 24 -2.69 -18.94 -8.53
CA PRO A 24 -1.38 -18.61 -7.95
C PRO A 24 -0.33 -17.98 -8.89
N ASN A 25 -0.64 -17.78 -10.17
CA ASN A 25 0.34 -17.40 -11.21
C ASN A 25 0.06 -16.04 -11.88
N GLU A 26 -0.80 -15.20 -11.28
CA GLU A 26 -1.12 -13.89 -11.86
C GLU A 26 -1.07 -12.81 -10.77
N GLU A 27 0.00 -12.01 -10.75
CA GLU A 27 0.19 -10.87 -9.84
C GLU A 27 -0.58 -9.65 -10.37
N TYR A 28 -1.67 -9.24 -9.72
CA TYR A 28 -2.56 -8.20 -10.25
C TYR A 28 -2.33 -6.79 -9.74
N PHE A 29 -1.57 -6.63 -8.66
CA PHE A 29 -1.15 -5.33 -8.18
C PHE A 29 0.09 -4.81 -8.93
N ALA A 30 0.69 -5.61 -9.83
CA ALA A 30 1.81 -5.22 -10.67
C ALA A 30 1.36 -5.07 -12.12
N THR A 31 1.24 -3.83 -12.60
CA THR A 31 1.40 -3.57 -14.04
C THR A 31 2.85 -3.88 -14.40
N LYS A 32 3.08 -4.60 -15.51
CA LYS A 32 4.35 -5.26 -15.89
C LYS A 32 5.62 -4.37 -15.89
N ASP A 33 5.45 -3.05 -15.77
CA ASP A 33 6.50 -2.04 -15.81
C ASP A 33 6.79 -1.37 -14.45
N TYR A 34 5.96 -1.62 -13.43
CA TYR A 34 6.10 -0.98 -12.12
C TYR A 34 6.74 -1.93 -11.10
N LYS A 35 7.57 -1.36 -10.23
CA LYS A 35 8.29 -2.05 -9.16
C LYS A 35 7.50 -2.10 -7.86
N ILE A 36 6.46 -1.26 -7.73
CA ILE A 36 5.44 -1.30 -6.70
C ILE A 36 4.03 -1.15 -7.28
N GLY A 37 3.07 -1.85 -6.66
CA GLY A 37 1.65 -1.59 -6.83
C GLY A 37 1.16 -0.53 -5.86
N TRP A 38 0.06 0.14 -6.19
CA TRP A 38 -0.62 1.07 -5.29
C TRP A 38 -2.13 1.11 -5.53
N SER A 39 -2.87 1.41 -4.49
CA SER A 39 -4.32 1.57 -4.47
C SER A 39 -4.70 2.44 -3.29
N PHE A 40 -5.84 3.13 -3.40
CA PHE A 40 -6.32 4.09 -2.42
C PHE A 40 -7.77 3.78 -2.04
N SER A 41 -8.10 3.99 -0.78
CA SER A 41 -9.48 4.07 -0.33
C SER A 41 -9.61 5.15 0.72
N SER A 42 -10.70 5.94 0.64
CA SER A 42 -11.03 6.83 1.74
C SER A 42 -11.76 6.04 2.82
N LEU A 43 -11.36 6.25 4.07
CA LEU A 43 -11.88 5.54 5.22
C LEU A 43 -12.90 6.39 6.00
N LYS A 44 -12.99 7.69 5.74
CA LYS A 44 -13.86 8.63 6.50
C LYS A 44 -15.34 8.19 6.60
N GLU A 45 -15.87 7.53 5.58
CA GLU A 45 -17.28 7.08 5.59
C GLU A 45 -17.50 5.85 6.49
N ASN A 46 -16.46 5.05 6.72
CA ASN A 46 -16.54 3.77 7.43
C ASN A 46 -15.88 3.81 8.82
N PHE A 47 -15.06 4.82 9.10
CA PHE A 47 -14.26 4.93 10.33
C PHE A 47 -14.22 6.36 10.85
N THR A 48 -14.40 6.53 12.15
CA THR A 48 -14.30 7.86 12.79
C THR A 48 -12.87 8.29 13.06
N ASN A 49 -11.93 7.33 13.14
CA ASN A 49 -10.55 7.56 13.58
C ASN A 49 -9.53 7.38 12.46
N TYR A 50 -10.00 7.13 11.23
CA TYR A 50 -9.12 6.95 10.08
C TYR A 50 -9.62 7.80 8.92
N THR A 51 -8.67 8.46 8.27
CA THR A 51 -8.93 9.32 7.13
C THR A 51 -8.82 8.54 5.83
N ASP A 52 -7.65 8.00 5.53
CA ASP A 52 -7.38 7.32 4.26
C ASP A 52 -6.50 6.08 4.46
N ILE A 53 -6.52 5.19 3.47
CA ILE A 53 -5.54 4.12 3.31
C ILE A 53 -4.92 4.17 1.91
N LEU A 54 -3.61 4.02 1.86
CA LEU A 54 -2.84 3.79 0.65
C LEU A 54 -2.06 2.48 0.79
N TYR A 55 -2.12 1.60 -0.19
CA TYR A 55 -1.58 0.25 -0.07
C TYR A 55 -1.22 -0.38 -1.40
N GLY A 56 -0.41 -1.43 -1.39
CA GLY A 56 -0.11 -2.21 -2.60
C GLY A 56 0.94 -3.30 -2.38
N ILE A 57 1.34 -3.98 -3.46
CA ILE A 57 2.41 -4.99 -3.39
C ILE A 57 3.78 -4.38 -3.69
N ILE A 58 4.82 -5.06 -3.26
CA ILE A 58 6.21 -4.76 -3.62
C ILE A 58 6.71 -5.89 -4.52
N VAL A 59 7.08 -5.53 -5.76
CA VAL A 59 7.57 -6.48 -6.77
C VAL A 59 9.10 -6.53 -6.75
N ASP A 60 9.75 -5.37 -6.66
CA ASP A 60 11.22 -5.30 -6.64
C ASP A 60 11.76 -5.62 -5.23
N SER A 61 12.50 -6.73 -5.14
CA SER A 61 13.15 -7.19 -3.90
C SER A 61 14.11 -6.17 -3.27
N GLN A 62 14.61 -5.19 -4.03
CA GLN A 62 15.53 -4.17 -3.51
C GLN A 62 14.83 -3.09 -2.70
N ILE A 63 13.50 -2.98 -2.78
CA ILE A 63 12.72 -1.98 -2.05
C ILE A 63 12.64 -2.38 -0.58
N GLU A 64 13.09 -1.48 0.29
CA GLU A 64 13.10 -1.71 1.74
C GLU A 64 12.29 -0.66 2.50
N THR A 65 12.02 0.49 1.87
CA THR A 65 11.22 1.55 2.48
C THR A 65 10.27 2.15 1.47
N ILE A 66 9.07 2.47 1.94
CA ILE A 66 8.07 3.22 1.17
C ILE A 66 7.68 4.43 1.99
N LEU A 67 7.79 5.60 1.37
CA LEU A 67 7.50 6.90 1.97
C LEU A 67 6.40 7.58 1.16
N ILE A 68 5.37 8.07 1.85
CA ILE A 68 4.33 8.89 1.26
C ILE A 68 4.66 10.33 1.60
N THR A 69 4.87 11.17 0.58
CA THR A 69 5.10 12.61 0.76
C THR A 69 3.81 13.38 0.52
N LYS A 70 3.38 14.17 1.49
CA LYS A 70 2.22 15.06 1.39
C LYS A 70 2.59 16.40 2.00
N GLU A 71 2.43 17.48 1.23
CA GLU A 71 2.70 18.86 1.68
C GLU A 71 4.12 19.07 2.24
N GLY A 72 5.09 18.30 1.74
CA GLY A 72 6.49 18.35 2.20
C GLY A 72 6.80 17.44 3.39
N GLU A 73 5.78 16.91 4.06
CA GLU A 73 5.92 15.94 5.15
C GLU A 73 6.02 14.51 4.59
N GLN A 74 6.79 13.65 5.27
CA GLN A 74 7.01 12.26 4.88
C GLN A 74 6.44 11.29 5.90
N TYR A 75 5.62 10.36 5.42
CA TYR A 75 4.95 9.35 6.22
C TYR A 75 5.46 7.96 5.80
N PRO A 76 6.14 7.22 6.70
CA PRO A 76 6.59 5.88 6.38
C PRO A 76 5.40 4.91 6.33
N ALA A 77 5.33 4.13 5.26
CA ALA A 77 4.41 3.00 5.18
C ALA A 77 4.95 1.78 5.94
N ASN A 78 4.03 0.95 6.40
CA ASN A 78 4.34 -0.38 6.90
C ASN A 78 4.58 -1.32 5.73
N ILE A 79 5.53 -2.25 5.89
CA ILE A 79 5.80 -3.34 4.95
C ILE A 79 5.67 -4.65 5.71
N VAL A 80 4.94 -5.61 5.14
CA VAL A 80 4.72 -6.94 5.70
C VAL A 80 5.00 -8.01 4.66
N GLU A 81 5.60 -9.11 5.09
CA GLU A 81 5.74 -10.32 4.27
C GLU A 81 4.52 -11.23 4.51
N TYR A 82 3.91 -11.75 3.44
CA TYR A 82 2.66 -12.51 3.55
C TYR A 82 2.69 -13.89 2.90
N ASP A 83 3.66 -14.17 2.01
CA ASP A 83 3.78 -15.47 1.34
C ASP A 83 5.16 -15.63 0.67
N HIS A 84 6.03 -16.48 1.20
CA HIS A 84 7.32 -16.87 0.58
C HIS A 84 8.10 -15.70 -0.07
N GLY A 85 8.37 -14.62 0.68
CA GLY A 85 9.08 -13.45 0.18
C GLY A 85 8.24 -12.42 -0.58
N LYS A 86 6.94 -12.66 -0.80
CA LYS A 86 6.01 -11.63 -1.29
C LYS A 86 5.72 -10.63 -0.20
N ARG A 87 5.79 -9.35 -0.57
CA ARG A 87 5.68 -8.22 0.36
C ARG A 87 4.55 -7.30 -0.05
N PHE A 88 3.84 -6.83 0.96
CA PHE A 88 2.74 -5.88 0.85
C PHE A 88 3.07 -4.65 1.69
N TRP A 89 2.60 -3.49 1.27
CA TRP A 89 2.79 -2.24 1.99
C TRP A 89 1.48 -1.50 2.19
N PHE A 90 1.40 -0.73 3.28
CA PHE A 90 0.26 0.14 3.54
C PHE A 90 0.60 1.31 4.46
N LEU A 91 -0.13 2.41 4.28
CA LEU A 91 -0.20 3.54 5.20
C LEU A 91 -1.68 3.82 5.48
N ILE A 92 -2.05 3.87 6.75
CA ILE A 92 -3.36 4.33 7.22
C ILE A 92 -3.12 5.64 7.96
N THR A 93 -3.92 6.66 7.67
CA THR A 93 -3.80 7.98 8.31
C THR A 93 -4.98 8.27 9.23
N ASP A 94 -4.72 9.12 10.23
CA ASP A 94 -5.73 9.78 11.05
C ASP A 94 -5.52 11.30 10.90
N GLY A 95 -6.56 12.00 10.44
CA GLY A 95 -6.54 13.44 10.18
C GLY A 95 -5.84 13.92 8.90
N ILE A 96 -5.11 13.06 8.17
CA ILE A 96 -4.32 13.44 6.99
C ILE A 96 -4.92 12.84 5.72
N GLU A 97 -5.26 13.69 4.74
CA GLU A 97 -5.72 13.27 3.42
C GLU A 97 -4.54 12.92 2.49
N LEU A 98 -4.59 11.73 1.90
CA LEU A 98 -3.54 11.19 1.03
C LEU A 98 -3.80 11.45 -0.46
N LEU A 99 -4.84 12.21 -0.81
CA LEU A 99 -5.01 12.74 -2.17
C LEU A 99 -3.83 13.66 -2.52
N ASP A 100 -3.36 13.65 -3.77
CA ASP A 100 -2.21 14.43 -4.24
C ASP A 100 -0.88 14.14 -3.53
N SER A 101 -0.78 12.98 -2.87
CA SER A 101 0.46 12.53 -2.25
C SER A 101 1.39 11.87 -3.27
N THR A 102 2.67 11.80 -2.96
CA THR A 102 3.65 11.09 -3.79
C THR A 102 4.20 9.88 -3.06
N VAL A 103 4.04 8.70 -3.65
CA VAL A 103 4.64 7.46 -3.13
C VAL A 103 6.07 7.36 -3.63
N THR A 104 7.01 7.10 -2.73
CA THR A 104 8.43 6.93 -3.05
C THR A 104 8.93 5.61 -2.47
N ALA A 105 9.31 4.67 -3.33
CA ALA A 105 9.96 3.43 -2.95
C ALA A 105 11.48 3.61 -3.00
N ARG A 106 12.19 3.18 -1.93
CA ARG A 106 13.64 3.30 -1.85
C ARG A 106 14.31 2.00 -1.46
N SER A 107 15.57 1.86 -1.90
CA SER A 107 16.44 0.76 -1.50
C SER A 107 16.92 0.89 -0.06
N HIS A 108 17.57 -0.16 0.45
CA HIS A 108 18.25 -0.12 1.75
C HIS A 108 19.27 1.02 1.89
N GLN A 109 19.86 1.45 0.76
CA GLN A 109 20.84 2.54 0.71
C GLN A 109 20.18 3.92 0.56
N GLY A 110 18.85 3.99 0.57
CA GLY A 110 18.07 5.21 0.40
C GLY A 110 17.94 5.70 -1.04
N GLN A 111 18.40 4.93 -2.03
CA GLN A 111 18.24 5.28 -3.45
C GLN A 111 16.78 5.15 -3.86
N ILE A 112 16.26 6.12 -4.61
CA ILE A 112 14.90 6.05 -5.16
C ILE A 112 14.88 4.97 -6.24
N ILE A 113 14.04 3.96 -6.02
CA ILE A 113 13.80 2.87 -6.98
C ILE A 113 12.62 3.25 -7.88
N GLU A 114 11.57 3.83 -7.29
CA GLU A 114 10.38 4.25 -8.01
C GLU A 114 9.67 5.38 -7.26
N GLN A 115 8.99 6.25 -8.01
CA GLN A 115 8.23 7.37 -7.47
C GLN A 115 6.95 7.56 -8.28
N ILE A 116 5.82 7.62 -7.60
CA ILE A 116 4.49 7.71 -8.20
C ILE A 116 3.77 8.93 -7.62
N PRO A 117 3.65 10.03 -8.39
CA PRO A 117 2.75 11.10 -8.04
C PRO A 117 1.31 10.63 -8.23
N ARG A 118 0.44 10.98 -7.28
CA ARG A 118 -0.99 10.69 -7.34
C ARG A 118 -1.77 11.98 -7.55
#